data_AF-A0A3B8K694-F1
#
_entry.id   AF-A0A3B8K694-F1
#
_cell.length_a   1.000
_cell.length_b   1.000
_cell.length_c   1.000
_cell.angle_alpha   90.00
_cell.angle_beta   90.00
_cell.angle_gamma   90.00
#
_symmetry.space_group_name_H-M   'P 1'
#
loop_
_entity.id
_entity.type
_entity.pdbx_description
1 polymer ?
#
loop_
_entity_poly.entity_id
_entity_poly.type
_entity_poly.pdbx_seq_one_letter_code
_entity_poly.pdbx_strand_id
1 'polypeptide(L)' 'MPVVKQKPTSPARRGMVRVVATGLHKGRSVPSLTQPKSA' A
#
# COMPACT_ATOMS: atom_id res chain seq x y z
N MET A 1 11.36 3.88 3.86
CA MET A 1 10.35 2.87 3.49
C MET A 1 11.05 1.54 3.23
N PRO A 2 10.93 0.54 4.12
CA PRO A 2 11.47 -0.78 3.84
C PRO A 2 10.78 -1.42 2.63
N VAL A 3 11.60 -1.86 1.69
CA VAL A 3 11.20 -2.68 0.54
C VAL A 3 11.27 -4.14 1.00
N VAL A 4 10.11 -4.80 1.11
CA VAL A 4 10.01 -6.16 1.65
C VAL A 4 9.67 -7.13 0.52
N LYS A 5 10.57 -8.11 0.30
CA LYS A 5 10.31 -9.23 -0.61
C LYS A 5 9.29 -10.19 0.02
N GLN A 6 8.27 -10.57 -0.74
CA GLN A 6 7.28 -11.52 -0.24
C GLN A 6 7.75 -12.97 -0.33
N LYS A 7 7.32 -13.80 0.62
CA LYS A 7 7.52 -15.26 0.58
C LYS A 7 6.78 -15.85 -0.63
N PRO A 8 7.39 -16.79 -1.37
CA PRO A 8 6.81 -17.40 -2.56
C PRO A 8 5.75 -18.47 -2.23
N THR A 9 4.69 -18.13 -1.50
CA THR A 9 3.63 -19.10 -1.15
C THR A 9 2.61 -19.33 -2.26
N SER A 10 2.66 -18.54 -3.34
CA SER A 10 1.87 -18.72 -4.56
C SER A 10 2.64 -18.15 -5.77
N PRO A 11 2.32 -18.52 -7.02
CA PRO A 11 3.05 -18.06 -8.21
C PRO A 11 3.14 -16.54 -8.32
N ALA A 12 2.02 -15.84 -8.10
CA ALA A 12 1.95 -14.38 -8.15
C ALA A 12 2.87 -13.69 -7.12
N ARG A 13 3.15 -14.34 -5.98
CA ARG A 13 3.98 -13.75 -4.91
C ARG A 13 5.48 -13.90 -5.11
N ARG A 14 5.94 -14.74 -6.05
CA ARG A 14 7.37 -14.99 -6.30
C ARG A 14 8.12 -13.75 -6.75
N GLY A 15 7.52 -12.96 -7.64
CA GLY A 15 8.07 -11.69 -8.13
C GLY A 15 7.81 -10.52 -7.20
N MET A 16 6.79 -10.62 -6.35
CA MET A 16 6.19 -9.49 -5.66
C MET A 16 7.09 -8.87 -4.58
N VAL A 17 7.15 -7.54 -4.61
CA VAL A 17 7.84 -6.69 -3.64
C VAL A 17 6.82 -5.68 -3.12
N ARG A 18 6.74 -5.52 -1.80
CA ARG A 18 5.85 -4.56 -1.16
C ARG A 18 6.67 -3.45 -0.52
N VAL A 19 6.21 -2.21 -0.69
CA VAL A 19 6.73 -1.08 0.08
C VAL A 19 5.88 -0.90 1.33
N VAL A 20 6.52 -0.97 2.50
CA VAL A 20 5.85 -0.81 3.80
C VAL A 20 6.20 0.56 4.36
N ALA A 21 5.18 1.37 4.68
CA ALA A 21 5.35 2.67 5.32
C ALA A 21 4.75 2.61 6.74
N THR A 22 5.63 2.65 7.75
CA THR A 22 5.25 2.51 9.16
C THR A 22 4.57 3.75 9.73
N GLY A 23 4.79 4.93 9.15
CA GLY A 23 4.20 6.20 9.57
C GLY A 23 2.88 6.57 8.89
N LEU A 24 2.32 5.71 8.01
CA LEU A 24 1.03 6.00 7.39
C LEU A 24 -0.12 5.75 8.37
N HIS A 25 -1.06 6.71 8.41
CA HIS A 25 -2.28 6.58 9.18
C HIS A 25 -3.14 5.42 8.64
N LYS A 26 -3.70 4.61 9.56
CA LYS A 26 -4.46 3.39 9.21
C LYS A 26 -5.94 3.65 8.91
N GLY A 27 -6.48 4.79 9.34
CA GLY A 27 -7.88 5.16 9.15
C GLY A 27 -8.17 5.78 7.78
N ARG A 28 -9.41 6.21 7.58
CA ARG A 28 -9.82 6.91 6.36
C ARG A 28 -9.20 8.31 6.31
N SER A 29 -9.04 8.83 5.10
CA SER A 29 -8.68 10.23 4.85
C SER A 29 -9.70 11.19 5.46
N VAL A 30 -9.25 12.38 5.84
CA VAL A 30 -10.11 13.44 6.37
C VAL A 30 -11.13 13.87 5.30
N PRO A 31 -12.45 13.69 5.51
CA PRO A 31 -13.45 13.89 4.45
C PRO A 31 -13.50 15.30 3.89
N SER A 32 -13.30 16.31 4.74
CA SER A 32 -13.31 17.74 4.34
C SER A 32 -12.16 18.12 3.42
N LEU A 33 -11.10 17.30 3.35
CA LEU A 33 -9.90 17.54 2.54
C LEU A 33 -9.84 16.63 1.31
N THR A 34 -10.95 15.96 0.96
CA THR A 34 -11.02 15.08 -0.21
C THR A 34 -11.98 15.61 -1.25
N GLN A 35 -11.66 15.38 -2.53
CA GLN A 35 -12.56 15.62 -3.66
C GLN A 35 -12.64 14.38 -4.54
N PRO A 36 -13.78 14.14 -5.21
CA PRO A 36 -13.87 13.09 -6.20
C PRO A 36 -12.91 13.39 -7.36
N LYS A 37 -12.19 12.36 -7.81
CA LYS A 37 -11.33 12.48 -9.00
C LYS A 37 -12.23 12.47 -10.23
N SER A 38 -12.28 13.58 -10.97
CA SER A 38 -12.85 13.58 -12.33
C SER A 38 -11.86 12.89 -13.28
N ALA A 39 -12.39 12.06 -14.18
CA ALA A 39 -11.62 11.35 -15.19
C ALA A 39 -11.14 12.29 -16.30
#